data_AF-A0A539DAE0-F1
#
_entry.id   AF-A0A539DAE0-F1
#
_cell.length_a   1.000
_cell.length_b   1.000
_cell.length_c   1.000
_cell.angle_alpha   90.00
_cell.angle_beta   90.00
_cell.angle_gamma   90.00
#
_symmetry.space_group_name_H-M   'P 1'
#
loop_
_entity.id
_entity.type
_entity.pdbx_description
1 polymer ?
#
loop_
_entity_poly.entity_id
_entity_poly.type
_entity_poly.pdbx_seq_one_letter_code
_entity_poly.pdbx_strand_id
1 'polypeptide(L)'
;MSQPANNRGLARWNRPICVGAVNLRNDVGQYVVDRISDLARELEVEAGEPGCRPNILIVAADDGAALASAIVEDRPRNFDLRHNGTDAGTRAFRNFRTGDQPVRWWQISMPIDAETGGRAVRLPGDIDPATGQPTAPAIHVFAASRLRTQIRDDMVRSVIIVDVERLAGASLVQLADYLALVALAQVDAEADTTPYPTILNLFEDPASAPAGLTDWDRSYLTALYEHDQFRINRNSQVRAVAEAVTRDRREAVEAAAEEPPAGR
;
A
#
# COMPACT_ATOMS: atom_id res chain seq x y z
N MET A 1 0.06 11.42 -5.60
CA MET A 1 -0.77 10.42 -4.91
C MET A 1 0.04 9.29 -4.28
N SER A 2 1.23 8.91 -4.78
CA SER A 2 2.02 7.84 -4.18
C SER A 2 3.12 8.35 -3.24
N GLN A 3 3.43 7.56 -2.22
CA GLN A 3 4.49 7.82 -1.25
C GLN A 3 5.29 6.54 -0.97
N PRO A 4 6.20 6.14 -1.87
CA PRO A 4 7.06 4.99 -1.64
C PRO A 4 8.04 5.23 -0.49
N ALA A 5 8.70 4.15 -0.06
CA ALA A 5 9.78 4.27 0.92
C ALA A 5 10.88 5.22 0.41
N ASN A 6 11.50 5.96 1.35
CA ASN A 6 12.53 6.93 1.00
C ASN A 6 13.66 6.27 0.19
N ASN A 7 13.99 6.88 -0.94
CA ASN A 7 14.96 6.35 -1.88
C ASN A 7 14.63 4.92 -2.37
N ARG A 8 13.36 4.60 -2.64
CA ARG A 8 12.92 3.33 -3.24
C ARG A 8 11.93 3.53 -4.39
N GLY A 9 11.72 2.46 -5.16
CA GLY A 9 10.68 2.39 -6.18
C GLY A 9 9.30 2.18 -5.55
N LEU A 10 8.28 2.05 -6.40
CA LEU A 10 6.94 1.71 -5.94
C LEU A 10 6.90 0.24 -5.50
N ALA A 11 6.64 0.03 -4.21
CA ALA A 11 6.50 -1.32 -3.69
C ALA A 11 5.09 -1.86 -3.96
N ARG A 12 5.01 -3.18 -4.11
CA ARG A 12 3.74 -3.93 -4.21
C ARG A 12 3.83 -5.26 -3.47
N TRP A 13 2.72 -5.94 -3.28
CA TRP A 13 2.73 -7.30 -2.74
C TRP A 13 3.18 -8.28 -3.84
N ASN A 14 4.35 -8.90 -3.68
CA ASN A 14 4.83 -10.01 -4.53
C ASN A 14 4.81 -11.36 -3.78
N ARG A 15 4.19 -11.39 -2.59
CA ARG A 15 4.01 -12.56 -1.74
C ARG A 15 2.55 -12.60 -1.26
N PRO A 16 2.05 -13.76 -0.82
CA PRO A 16 0.68 -13.86 -0.34
C PRO A 16 0.37 -12.84 0.75
N ILE A 17 -0.80 -12.21 0.64
CA ILE A 17 -1.31 -11.29 1.66
C ILE A 17 -2.18 -12.05 2.66
N CYS A 18 -2.12 -11.63 3.92
CA CYS A 18 -2.97 -12.13 4.97
C CYS A 18 -3.54 -10.92 5.72
N VAL A 19 -4.83 -10.69 5.54
CA VAL A 19 -5.54 -9.56 6.13
C VAL A 19 -6.15 -9.99 7.45
N GLY A 20 -5.80 -9.26 8.51
CA GLY A 20 -6.42 -9.40 9.82
C GLY A 20 -7.17 -8.14 10.19
N ALA A 21 -8.37 -8.28 10.75
CA ALA A 21 -9.16 -7.20 11.30
C ALA A 21 -9.38 -7.43 12.80
N VAL A 22 -9.09 -6.42 13.62
CA VAL A 22 -9.27 -6.48 15.08
C VAL A 22 -10.05 -5.27 15.59
N ASN A 23 -10.71 -5.44 16.73
CA ASN A 23 -11.62 -4.45 17.35
C ASN A 23 -12.83 -4.05 16.48
N LEU A 24 -13.15 -4.83 15.45
CA LEU A 24 -14.37 -4.70 14.65
C LEU A 24 -15.37 -5.78 15.04
N ARG A 25 -16.66 -5.51 14.83
CA ARG A 25 -17.68 -6.57 14.85
C ARG A 25 -17.31 -7.63 13.81
N ASN A 26 -17.57 -8.90 14.11
CA ASN A 26 -17.08 -10.01 13.28
C ASN A 26 -17.59 -9.96 11.83
N ASP A 27 -18.86 -9.62 11.62
CA ASP A 27 -19.46 -9.44 10.29
C ASP A 27 -18.80 -8.30 9.49
N VAL A 28 -18.55 -7.17 10.14
CA VAL A 28 -17.87 -6.01 9.54
C VAL A 28 -16.41 -6.35 9.21
N GLY A 29 -15.69 -6.95 10.16
CA GLY A 29 -14.30 -7.35 9.98
C GLY A 29 -14.13 -8.37 8.84
N GLN A 30 -15.03 -9.35 8.78
CA GLN A 30 -15.03 -10.35 7.71
C GLN A 30 -15.28 -9.70 6.34
N TYR A 31 -16.27 -8.82 6.23
CA TYR A 31 -16.56 -8.11 4.99
C TYR A 31 -15.35 -7.32 4.48
N VAL A 32 -14.64 -6.61 5.37
CA VAL A 32 -13.43 -5.85 5.01
C VAL A 32 -12.31 -6.80 4.57
N VAL A 33 -12.07 -7.89 5.31
CA VAL A 33 -11.05 -8.90 4.98
C VAL A 33 -11.31 -9.52 3.62
N ASP A 34 -12.56 -9.92 3.36
CA ASP A 34 -12.98 -10.52 2.09
C ASP A 34 -12.78 -9.51 0.95
N ARG A 35 -13.25 -8.28 1.12
CA ARG A 35 -13.15 -7.26 0.07
C ARG A 35 -11.70 -6.97 -0.35
N ILE A 36 -10.78 -6.88 0.62
CA ILE A 36 -9.35 -6.66 0.34
C ILE A 36 -8.74 -7.89 -0.33
N SER A 37 -9.11 -9.09 0.12
CA SER A 37 -8.62 -10.35 -0.45
C SER A 37 -9.13 -10.56 -1.87
N ASP A 38 -10.36 -10.17 -2.17
CA ASP A 38 -10.97 -10.23 -3.49
C ASP A 38 -10.25 -9.31 -4.48
N LEU A 39 -10.03 -8.04 -4.08
CA LEU A 39 -9.30 -7.08 -4.90
C LEU A 39 -7.85 -7.50 -5.12
N ALA A 40 -7.21 -8.10 -4.11
CA ALA A 40 -5.87 -8.66 -4.26
C ALA A 40 -5.83 -9.77 -5.31
N ARG A 41 -6.82 -10.67 -5.30
CA ARG A 41 -6.94 -11.74 -6.31
C ARG A 41 -7.18 -11.20 -7.72
N GLU A 42 -7.95 -10.11 -7.87
CA GLU A 42 -8.12 -9.41 -9.15
C GLU A 42 -6.79 -8.86 -9.69
N LEU A 43 -5.83 -8.54 -8.81
CA LEU A 43 -4.49 -8.05 -9.14
C LEU A 43 -3.43 -9.17 -9.19
N GLU A 44 -3.86 -10.44 -9.26
CA GLU A 44 -3.01 -11.63 -9.26
C GLU A 44 -2.11 -11.77 -8.00
N VAL A 45 -2.52 -11.16 -6.89
CA VAL A 45 -1.89 -11.33 -5.59
C VAL A 45 -2.60 -12.45 -4.83
N GLU A 46 -1.84 -13.47 -4.45
CA GLU A 46 -2.37 -14.57 -3.65
C GLU A 46 -2.89 -14.09 -2.29
N ALA A 47 -4.09 -14.52 -1.91
CA ALA A 47 -4.62 -14.37 -0.57
C ALA A 47 -4.25 -15.59 0.27
N GLY A 48 -3.84 -15.37 1.51
CA GLY A 48 -3.45 -16.42 2.45
C GLY A 48 -4.65 -17.22 2.94
N GLU A 49 -4.42 -18.49 3.24
CA GLU A 49 -5.43 -19.39 3.79
C GLU A 49 -5.92 -18.96 5.17
N PRO A 50 -7.15 -19.35 5.58
CA PRO A 50 -7.67 -19.07 6.91
C PRO A 50 -6.69 -19.45 8.03
N GLY A 51 -6.45 -18.52 8.97
CA GLY A 51 -5.50 -18.70 10.07
C GLY A 51 -4.05 -18.34 9.74
N CYS A 52 -3.77 -17.80 8.55
CA CYS A 52 -2.48 -17.22 8.22
C CYS A 52 -2.09 -16.10 9.20
N ARG A 53 -0.78 -15.83 9.28
CA ARG A 53 -0.28 -14.72 10.11
C ARG A 53 -0.45 -13.40 9.34
N PRO A 54 -1.14 -12.39 9.89
CA PRO A 54 -1.45 -11.17 9.15
C PRO A 54 -0.18 -10.36 8.84
N ASN A 55 -0.05 -9.99 7.57
CA ASN A 55 0.89 -8.97 7.10
C ASN A 55 0.16 -7.65 6.76
N ILE A 56 -1.16 -7.66 6.65
CA ILE A 56 -2.02 -6.48 6.64
C ILE A 56 -2.88 -6.55 7.90
N LEU A 57 -2.73 -5.58 8.80
CA LEU A 57 -3.50 -5.52 10.05
C LEU A 57 -4.34 -4.27 10.08
N ILE A 58 -5.65 -4.44 10.17
CA ILE A 58 -6.65 -3.38 10.31
C ILE A 58 -7.11 -3.37 11.76
N VAL A 59 -7.00 -2.21 12.41
CA VAL A 59 -7.35 -2.03 13.81
C VAL A 59 -8.37 -0.91 13.93
N ALA A 60 -9.55 -1.21 14.43
CA ALA A 60 -10.50 -0.17 14.81
C ALA A 60 -10.16 0.38 16.20
N ALA A 61 -10.37 1.69 16.37
CA ALA A 61 -10.19 2.41 17.63
C ALA A 61 -11.16 3.57 17.74
N ASP A 62 -11.58 3.85 18.98
CA ASP A 62 -12.34 5.05 19.33
C ASP A 62 -11.45 6.31 19.29
N ASP A 63 -10.15 6.14 19.59
CA ASP A 63 -9.11 7.17 19.40
C ASP A 63 -7.93 6.57 18.64
N GLY A 64 -7.88 6.85 17.33
CA GLY A 64 -6.84 6.32 16.46
C GLY A 64 -5.45 6.82 16.82
N ALA A 65 -5.30 8.02 17.40
CA ALA A 65 -4.00 8.63 17.67
C ALA A 65 -3.39 8.08 18.95
N ALA A 66 -4.23 7.92 19.98
CA ALA A 66 -3.84 7.25 21.21
C ALA A 66 -3.43 5.79 20.92
N LEU A 67 -4.22 5.06 20.11
CA LEU A 67 -3.88 3.69 19.74
C LEU A 67 -2.57 3.61 18.94
N ALA A 68 -2.41 4.45 17.91
CA ALA A 68 -1.20 4.46 17.09
C ALA A 68 0.05 4.73 17.95
N SER A 69 -0.04 5.70 18.87
CA SER A 69 1.03 6.01 19.81
C SER A 69 1.35 4.84 20.73
N ALA A 70 0.33 4.19 21.31
CA ALA A 70 0.51 3.05 22.19
C ALA A 70 1.16 1.84 21.49
N ILE A 71 0.73 1.49 20.27
CA ILE A 71 1.30 0.35 19.53
C ILE A 71 2.76 0.62 19.13
N VAL A 72 3.08 1.86 18.75
CA VAL A 72 4.45 2.27 18.42
C VAL A 72 5.35 2.20 19.66
N GLU A 73 4.87 2.65 20.82
CA GLU A 73 5.61 2.63 22.08
C GLU A 73 5.84 1.22 22.62
N ASP A 74 4.87 0.33 22.46
CA ASP A 74 4.97 -1.08 22.87
C ASP A 74 5.99 -1.86 22.02
N ARG A 75 6.06 -1.59 20.71
CA ARG A 75 6.92 -2.33 19.77
C ARG A 75 7.72 -1.43 18.82
N PRO A 76 8.60 -0.54 19.33
CA PRO A 76 9.27 0.47 18.50
C PRO A 76 10.08 -0.13 17.34
N ARG A 77 10.72 -1.29 17.57
CA ARG A 77 11.52 -2.00 16.55
C ARG A 77 10.69 -2.51 15.36
N ASN A 78 9.38 -2.65 15.50
CA ASN A 78 8.49 -3.09 14.42
C ASN A 78 8.00 -1.93 13.55
N PHE A 79 8.20 -0.68 13.98
CA PHE A 79 7.66 0.51 13.32
C PHE A 79 8.76 1.47 12.85
N ASP A 80 9.84 1.60 13.60
CA ASP A 80 10.96 2.48 13.24
C ASP A 80 12.11 1.68 12.60
N LEU A 81 12.12 1.66 11.26
CA LEU A 81 13.21 1.13 10.44
C LEU A 81 13.91 2.24 9.63
N ARG A 82 13.75 3.50 10.05
CA ARG A 82 13.88 4.73 9.24
C ARG A 82 15.23 4.97 8.56
N HIS A 83 16.24 4.16 8.86
CA HIS A 83 17.59 4.27 8.30
C HIS A 83 17.84 3.37 7.09
N ASN A 84 16.88 2.52 6.70
CA ASN A 84 17.11 1.48 5.69
C ASN A 84 16.32 1.68 4.39
N GLY A 85 15.54 2.76 4.27
CA GLY A 85 14.68 3.00 3.10
C GLY A 85 13.62 1.91 2.98
N THR A 86 12.98 1.59 4.10
CA THR A 86 11.93 0.56 4.22
C THR A 86 10.56 1.16 4.52
N ASP A 87 10.50 2.47 4.77
CA ASP A 87 9.30 3.21 5.11
C ASP A 87 9.30 4.61 4.47
N ALA A 88 8.14 5.25 4.50
CA ALA A 88 7.88 6.58 3.93
C ALA A 88 8.53 7.74 4.73
N GLY A 89 9.26 7.44 5.82
CA GLY A 89 10.06 8.40 6.55
C GLY A 89 9.33 9.18 7.64
N THR A 90 10.04 10.18 8.17
CA THR A 90 9.67 10.93 9.38
C THR A 90 8.30 11.59 9.34
N ARG A 91 7.93 12.18 8.20
CA ARG A 91 6.68 12.94 8.05
C ARG A 91 5.48 11.98 8.09
N ALA A 92 5.48 10.97 7.23
CA ALA A 92 4.47 9.92 7.22
C ALA A 92 4.37 9.20 8.56
N PHE A 93 5.50 8.93 9.23
CA PHE A 93 5.49 8.31 10.56
C PHE A 93 4.81 9.18 11.61
N ARG A 94 5.05 10.49 11.56
CA ARG A 94 4.38 11.45 12.45
C ARG A 94 2.88 11.48 12.17
N ASN A 95 2.47 11.53 10.91
CA ASN A 95 1.05 11.52 10.54
C ASN A 95 0.35 10.25 11.01
N PHE A 96 0.98 9.08 10.81
CA PHE A 96 0.46 7.82 11.33
C PHE A 96 0.27 7.86 12.85
N ARG A 97 1.26 8.38 13.59
CA ARG A 97 1.25 8.34 15.06
C ARG A 97 0.33 9.39 15.69
N THR A 98 0.34 10.61 15.17
CA THR A 98 -0.30 11.77 15.82
C THR A 98 -1.27 12.52 14.91
N GLY A 99 -1.49 12.06 13.68
CA GLY A 99 -2.48 12.63 12.78
C GLY A 99 -3.91 12.36 13.24
N ASP A 100 -4.83 13.15 12.71
CA ASP A 100 -6.26 13.15 13.01
C ASP A 100 -7.10 12.54 11.89
N GLN A 101 -6.47 11.94 10.87
CA GLN A 101 -7.18 11.32 9.76
C GLN A 101 -8.11 10.19 10.24
N PRO A 102 -9.32 10.04 9.65
CA PRO A 102 -10.24 8.93 9.97
C PRO A 102 -9.61 7.55 9.74
N VAL A 103 -8.78 7.43 8.71
CA VAL A 103 -7.98 6.24 8.42
C VAL A 103 -6.52 6.65 8.31
N ARG A 104 -5.64 5.93 9.00
CA ARG A 104 -4.19 6.15 8.99
C ARG A 104 -3.47 4.84 8.79
N TRP A 105 -2.34 4.87 8.08
CA TRP A 105 -1.58 3.65 7.78
C TRP A 105 -0.08 3.85 7.96
N TRP A 106 0.58 2.75 8.31
CA TRP A 106 2.02 2.62 8.30
C TRP A 106 2.41 1.36 7.55
N GLN A 107 3.15 1.55 6.47
CA GLN A 107 3.58 0.47 5.60
C GLN A 107 5.09 0.31 5.66
N ILE A 108 5.51 -0.95 5.66
CA ILE A 108 6.90 -1.34 5.55
C ILE A 108 7.04 -2.07 4.21
N SER A 109 8.00 -1.61 3.41
CA SER A 109 8.48 -2.28 2.22
C SER A 109 9.94 -2.68 2.40
N MET A 110 10.37 -3.70 1.66
CA MET A 110 11.75 -4.17 1.68
C MET A 110 12.26 -4.36 0.26
N PRO A 111 13.52 -4.01 0.00
CA PRO A 111 14.21 -4.42 -1.21
C PRO A 111 14.46 -5.92 -1.11
N ILE A 112 13.99 -6.66 -2.09
CA ILE A 112 14.13 -8.10 -2.20
C ILE A 112 14.90 -8.40 -3.49
N ASP A 113 15.88 -9.28 -3.37
CA ASP A 113 16.53 -9.89 -4.51
C ASP A 113 15.55 -10.90 -5.13
N ALA A 114 15.06 -10.59 -6.34
CA ALA A 114 14.04 -11.39 -7.00
C ALA A 114 14.51 -12.80 -7.38
N GLU A 115 15.82 -13.03 -7.45
CA GLU A 115 16.37 -14.36 -7.75
C GLU A 115 16.39 -15.26 -6.52
N THR A 116 16.82 -14.73 -5.38
CA THR A 116 16.99 -15.52 -4.15
C THR A 116 15.78 -15.44 -3.22
N GLY A 117 14.89 -14.46 -3.41
CA GLY A 117 13.86 -14.09 -2.45
C GLY A 117 14.42 -13.46 -1.17
N GLY A 118 15.75 -13.25 -1.10
CA GLY A 118 16.45 -12.72 0.05
C GLY A 118 16.30 -11.21 0.19
N ARG A 119 16.38 -10.72 1.42
CA ARG A 119 16.39 -9.28 1.69
C ARG A 119 17.68 -8.66 1.15
N ALA A 120 17.56 -7.59 0.36
CA ALA A 120 18.67 -6.83 -0.21
C ALA A 120 18.97 -5.51 0.54
N VAL A 121 18.63 -5.48 1.83
CA VAL A 121 18.89 -4.36 2.72
C VAL A 121 19.28 -4.86 4.11
N ARG A 122 20.15 -4.10 4.77
CA ARG A 122 20.46 -4.32 6.18
C ARG A 122 19.28 -3.90 7.05
N LEU A 123 19.03 -4.63 8.13
CA LEU A 123 18.10 -4.25 9.20
C LEU A 123 18.83 -4.00 10.52
N PRO A 124 18.23 -3.25 11.46
CA PRO A 124 18.79 -3.09 12.80
C PRO A 124 18.88 -4.45 13.49
N GLY A 125 20.05 -4.77 14.03
CA GLY A 125 20.33 -6.07 14.65
C GLY A 125 21.00 -7.09 13.73
N ASP A 126 21.15 -6.80 12.43
CA ASP A 126 21.98 -7.63 11.54
C ASP A 126 23.46 -7.49 11.96
N ILE A 127 23.98 -8.56 12.58
CA ILE A 127 25.36 -8.70 13.03
C ILE A 127 25.98 -9.96 12.44
N ASP A 128 27.26 -9.87 12.10
CA ASP A 128 28.07 -11.03 11.74
C ASP A 128 28.36 -11.86 13.00
N PRO A 129 28.02 -13.16 13.02
CA PRO A 129 28.16 -13.98 14.23
C PRO A 129 29.61 -14.26 14.61
N ALA A 130 30.57 -14.15 13.68
CA ALA A 130 31.99 -14.38 13.96
C ALA A 130 32.68 -13.12 14.52
N THR A 131 32.30 -11.93 14.04
CA THR A 131 32.95 -10.67 14.42
C THR A 131 32.14 -9.81 15.39
N GLY A 132 30.84 -10.09 15.54
CA GLY A 132 29.90 -9.26 16.29
C GLY A 132 29.62 -7.90 15.66
N GLN A 133 30.14 -7.63 14.45
CA GLN A 133 30.02 -6.34 13.80
C GLN A 133 28.74 -6.25 12.97
N PRO A 134 28.17 -5.03 12.80
CA PRO A 134 27.25 -4.70 11.71
C PRO A 134 27.52 -5.42 10.38
N THR A 135 26.54 -6.15 9.87
CA THR A 135 26.63 -6.78 8.54
C THR A 135 25.47 -6.39 7.63
N ALA A 136 25.67 -6.54 6.32
CA ALA A 136 24.66 -6.31 5.30
C ALA A 136 24.58 -7.52 4.35
N PRO A 137 23.40 -7.84 3.78
CA PRO A 137 23.27 -8.91 2.81
C PRO A 137 24.21 -8.73 1.62
N ALA A 138 24.95 -9.78 1.25
CA ALA A 138 25.75 -9.83 0.03
C ALA A 138 24.84 -10.22 -1.14
N ILE A 139 24.76 -9.36 -2.16
CA ILE A 139 23.96 -9.61 -3.37
C ILE A 139 24.90 -9.96 -4.51
N HIS A 140 24.73 -11.16 -5.05
CA HIS A 140 25.47 -11.62 -6.22
C HIS A 140 24.76 -11.12 -7.48
N VAL A 141 25.39 -10.20 -8.20
CA VAL A 141 24.84 -9.63 -9.44
C VAL A 141 25.46 -10.37 -10.62
N PHE A 142 24.66 -11.18 -11.31
CA PHE A 142 25.13 -11.97 -12.46
C PHE A 142 25.30 -11.14 -13.74
N ALA A 143 24.58 -10.02 -13.88
CA ALA A 143 24.71 -9.10 -15.00
C ALA A 143 24.60 -7.64 -14.54
N ALA A 144 25.75 -6.94 -14.49
CA ALA A 144 25.76 -5.53 -14.09
C ALA A 144 25.04 -4.66 -15.15
N SER A 145 24.04 -3.89 -14.74
CA SER A 145 23.30 -2.98 -15.60
C SER A 145 23.12 -1.62 -14.95
N ARG A 146 23.11 -0.57 -15.78
CA ARG A 146 22.80 0.81 -15.35
C ARG A 146 21.31 1.14 -15.48
N LEU A 147 20.54 0.28 -16.14
CA LEU A 147 19.13 0.49 -16.43
C LEU A 147 18.24 -0.46 -15.63
N ARG A 148 18.74 -1.68 -15.36
CA ARG A 148 17.99 -2.75 -14.70
C ARG A 148 18.72 -3.25 -13.46
N THR A 149 17.95 -3.72 -12.49
CA THR A 149 18.42 -4.38 -11.26
C THR A 149 17.62 -5.65 -11.04
N GLN A 150 18.17 -6.63 -10.34
CA GLN A 150 17.40 -7.79 -9.84
C GLN A 150 16.66 -7.48 -8.53
N ILE A 151 16.94 -6.33 -7.91
CA ILE A 151 16.32 -5.90 -6.67
C ILE A 151 14.99 -5.21 -6.99
N ARG A 152 13.90 -5.72 -6.43
CA ARG A 152 12.57 -5.11 -6.46
C ARG A 152 12.16 -4.68 -5.06
N ASP A 153 11.21 -3.77 -4.95
CA ASP A 153 10.66 -3.33 -3.67
C ASP A 153 9.35 -4.08 -3.39
N ASP A 154 9.31 -4.88 -2.33
CA ASP A 154 8.14 -5.67 -1.91
C ASP A 154 7.50 -5.02 -0.68
N MET A 155 6.18 -4.88 -0.65
CA MET A 155 5.47 -4.61 0.60
C MET A 155 5.55 -5.85 1.49
N VAL A 156 5.82 -5.64 2.79
CA VAL A 156 6.01 -6.74 3.74
C VAL A 156 5.10 -6.64 4.96
N ARG A 157 4.65 -5.43 5.30
CA ARG A 157 3.71 -5.21 6.40
C ARG A 157 2.93 -3.92 6.17
N SER A 158 1.64 -3.95 6.48
CA SER A 158 0.79 -2.76 6.58
C SER A 158 0.03 -2.80 7.89
N VAL A 159 0.03 -1.70 8.64
CA VAL A 159 -0.84 -1.49 9.79
C VAL A 159 -1.74 -0.31 9.45
N ILE A 160 -3.05 -0.54 9.49
CA ILE A 160 -4.07 0.45 9.18
C ILE A 160 -4.92 0.62 10.43
N ILE A 161 -5.07 1.85 10.90
CA ILE A 161 -5.92 2.18 12.04
C ILE A 161 -7.11 2.98 11.53
N VAL A 162 -8.29 2.53 11.93
CA VAL A 162 -9.58 3.15 11.61
C VAL A 162 -10.11 3.80 12.88
N ASP A 163 -10.26 5.11 12.85
CA ASP A 163 -10.86 5.91 13.90
C ASP A 163 -12.39 5.92 13.70
N VAL A 164 -13.09 5.09 14.46
CA VAL A 164 -14.52 4.80 14.22
C VAL A 164 -15.44 5.99 14.46
N GLU A 165 -15.03 6.90 15.35
CA GLU A 165 -15.75 8.13 15.68
C GLU A 165 -15.64 9.19 14.57
N ARG A 166 -14.67 9.03 13.65
CA ARG A 166 -14.37 9.98 12.57
C ARG A 166 -14.83 9.54 11.19
N LEU A 167 -15.56 8.41 11.07
CA LEU A 167 -15.95 7.86 9.77
C LEU A 167 -17.01 8.67 9.00
N ALA A 168 -17.56 9.75 9.58
CA ALA A 168 -18.41 10.73 8.91
C ALA A 168 -19.59 10.14 8.09
N GLY A 169 -20.13 8.99 8.51
CA GLY A 169 -21.25 8.32 7.83
C GLY A 169 -20.87 7.52 6.59
N ALA A 170 -19.58 7.27 6.34
CA ALA A 170 -19.13 6.39 5.27
C ALA A 170 -19.79 5.01 5.35
N SER A 171 -20.31 4.53 4.22
CA SER A 171 -20.87 3.17 4.16
C SER A 171 -19.78 2.11 4.33
N LEU A 172 -20.17 0.90 4.75
CA LEU A 172 -19.25 -0.22 4.88
C LEU A 172 -18.56 -0.55 3.54
N VAL A 173 -19.27 -0.40 2.41
CA VAL A 173 -18.72 -0.61 1.06
C VAL A 173 -17.61 0.40 0.78
N GLN A 174 -17.88 1.69 0.98
CA GLN A 174 -16.91 2.76 0.77
C GLN A 174 -15.68 2.60 1.67
N LEU A 175 -15.89 2.29 2.94
CA LEU A 175 -14.79 2.06 3.88
C LEU A 175 -13.94 0.86 3.45
N ALA A 176 -14.55 -0.26 3.09
CA ALA A 176 -13.82 -1.45 2.64
C ALA A 176 -13.01 -1.18 1.36
N ASP A 177 -13.58 -0.44 0.41
CA ASP A 177 -12.91 -0.04 -0.83
C ASP A 177 -11.75 0.94 -0.58
N TYR A 178 -11.94 1.93 0.32
CA TYR A 178 -10.87 2.82 0.76
C TYR A 178 -9.73 2.04 1.41
N LEU A 179 -10.07 1.13 2.35
CA LEU A 179 -9.10 0.28 3.05
C LEU A 179 -8.36 -0.63 2.08
N ALA A 180 -9.02 -1.17 1.07
CA ALA A 180 -8.40 -2.01 0.05
C ALA A 180 -7.37 -1.22 -0.77
N LEU A 181 -7.69 0.00 -1.20
CA LEU A 181 -6.74 0.84 -1.93
C LEU A 181 -5.49 1.14 -1.11
N VAL A 182 -5.64 1.59 0.15
CA VAL A 182 -4.49 1.91 1.03
C VAL A 182 -3.78 0.68 1.59
N ALA A 183 -4.39 -0.51 1.53
CA ALA A 183 -3.73 -1.77 1.89
C ALA A 183 -2.85 -2.32 0.75
N LEU A 184 -3.23 -2.06 -0.51
CA LEU A 184 -2.58 -2.64 -1.69
C LEU A 184 -1.62 -1.68 -2.39
N ALA A 185 -1.61 -0.40 -2.05
CA ALA A 185 -0.72 0.60 -2.64
C ALA A 185 -0.08 1.54 -1.60
N GLN A 186 1.10 2.09 -1.95
CA GLN A 186 1.80 3.11 -1.17
C GLN A 186 1.26 4.51 -1.50
N VAL A 187 0.12 4.86 -0.88
CA VAL A 187 -0.56 6.14 -1.05
C VAL A 187 -0.01 7.19 -0.08
N ASP A 188 0.14 8.42 -0.57
CA ASP A 188 0.44 9.60 0.24
C ASP A 188 -0.84 10.09 0.92
N ALA A 189 -0.89 10.00 2.25
CA ALA A 189 -2.04 10.43 3.04
C ALA A 189 -2.30 11.95 2.98
N GLU A 190 -1.33 12.74 2.51
CA GLU A 190 -1.44 14.20 2.39
C GLU A 190 -1.46 14.68 0.93
N ALA A 191 -1.58 13.78 -0.05
CA ALA A 191 -1.68 14.18 -1.44
C ALA A 191 -3.02 14.86 -1.73
N ASP A 192 -2.98 15.93 -2.51
CA ASP A 192 -4.19 16.50 -3.11
C ASP A 192 -4.72 15.54 -4.19
N THR A 193 -5.82 14.87 -3.87
CA THR A 193 -6.53 13.93 -4.75
C THR A 193 -7.80 14.52 -5.36
N THR A 194 -8.13 15.78 -5.06
CA THR A 194 -9.33 16.46 -5.57
C THR A 194 -9.43 16.52 -7.10
N PRO A 195 -8.34 16.57 -7.89
CA PRO A 195 -8.44 16.58 -9.35
C PRO A 195 -8.85 15.23 -9.97
N TYR A 196 -8.95 14.19 -9.16
CA TYR A 196 -9.07 12.81 -9.60
C TYR A 196 -10.33 12.16 -9.03
N PRO A 197 -11.11 11.41 -9.81
CA PRO A 197 -12.23 10.63 -9.27
C PRO A 197 -11.67 9.38 -8.58
N THR A 198 -11.30 9.46 -7.30
CA THR A 198 -10.70 8.35 -6.53
C THR A 198 -11.41 8.18 -5.20
N ILE A 199 -11.52 6.93 -4.71
CA ILE A 199 -12.05 6.61 -3.38
C ILE A 199 -11.28 7.32 -2.26
N LEU A 200 -10.04 7.78 -2.52
CA LEU A 200 -9.27 8.56 -1.55
C LEU A 200 -9.96 9.86 -1.12
N ASN A 201 -10.89 10.38 -1.93
CA ASN A 201 -11.68 11.57 -1.60
C ASN A 201 -12.85 11.29 -0.62
N LEU A 202 -13.01 10.04 -0.15
CA LEU A 202 -14.13 9.61 0.69
C LEU A 202 -14.37 10.52 1.92
N PHE A 203 -13.29 10.98 2.55
CA PHE A 203 -13.35 11.76 3.78
C PHE A 203 -13.16 13.28 3.57
N GLU A 204 -12.94 13.73 2.34
CA GLU A 204 -12.73 15.15 2.01
C GLU A 204 -14.05 15.89 1.83
N ASP A 205 -14.97 15.34 1.02
CA ASP A 205 -16.33 15.86 0.82
C ASP A 205 -17.35 14.72 0.76
N PRO A 206 -18.08 14.46 1.87
CA PRO A 206 -19.07 13.39 1.92
C PRO A 206 -20.19 13.49 0.87
N ALA A 207 -20.48 14.69 0.35
CA ALA A 207 -21.57 14.88 -0.62
C ALA A 207 -21.17 14.44 -2.04
N SER A 208 -19.88 14.49 -2.36
CA SER A 208 -19.32 14.06 -3.65
C SER A 208 -18.48 12.79 -3.55
N ALA A 209 -18.40 12.19 -2.35
CA ALA A 209 -17.66 10.98 -2.08
C ALA A 209 -18.07 9.83 -3.02
N PRO A 210 -17.12 9.15 -3.67
CA PRO A 210 -17.42 7.99 -4.52
C PRO A 210 -18.14 6.88 -3.73
N ALA A 211 -19.03 6.15 -4.39
CA ALA A 211 -19.77 5.03 -3.78
C ALA A 211 -18.88 3.80 -3.48
N GLY A 212 -17.67 3.77 -4.03
CA GLY A 212 -16.70 2.68 -3.90
C GLY A 212 -15.47 2.97 -4.77
N LEU A 213 -14.67 1.94 -5.06
CA LEU A 213 -13.55 2.05 -6.00
C LEU A 213 -14.04 2.61 -7.33
N THR A 214 -13.37 3.63 -7.83
CA THR A 214 -13.62 4.21 -9.15
C THR A 214 -12.82 3.48 -10.22
N ASP A 215 -13.11 3.75 -11.49
CA ASP A 215 -12.27 3.25 -12.57
C ASP A 215 -10.83 3.71 -12.42
N TRP A 216 -10.62 4.94 -11.95
CA TRP A 216 -9.27 5.43 -11.70
C TRP A 216 -8.58 4.57 -10.63
N ASP A 217 -9.22 4.28 -9.50
CA ASP A 217 -8.59 3.41 -8.48
C ASP A 217 -8.18 2.04 -9.04
N ARG A 218 -9.02 1.46 -9.91
CA ARG A 218 -8.72 0.19 -10.60
C ARG A 218 -7.54 0.33 -11.57
N SER A 219 -7.56 1.32 -12.46
CA SER A 219 -6.45 1.57 -13.39
C SER A 219 -5.14 1.83 -12.64
N TYR A 220 -5.20 2.50 -11.48
CA TYR A 220 -4.02 2.75 -10.63
C TYR A 220 -3.42 1.44 -10.12
N LEU A 221 -4.26 0.61 -9.51
CA LEU A 221 -3.84 -0.66 -8.96
C LEU A 221 -3.32 -1.57 -10.07
N THR A 222 -4.04 -1.73 -11.18
CA THR A 222 -3.57 -2.52 -12.33
C THR A 222 -2.22 -2.03 -12.81
N ALA A 223 -2.05 -0.72 -13.06
CA ALA A 223 -0.79 -0.16 -13.50
C ALA A 223 0.35 -0.37 -12.47
N LEU A 224 0.04 -0.29 -11.17
CA LEU A 224 1.00 -0.58 -10.10
C LEU A 224 1.41 -2.08 -10.08
N TYR A 225 0.48 -3.00 -10.31
CA TYR A 225 0.77 -4.44 -10.30
C TYR A 225 1.34 -4.97 -11.62
N GLU A 226 1.29 -4.19 -12.70
CA GLU A 226 1.90 -4.54 -13.99
C GLU A 226 3.27 -3.87 -14.23
N HIS A 227 3.63 -2.83 -13.48
CA HIS A 227 4.86 -2.08 -13.78
C HIS A 227 6.16 -2.89 -13.61
N ASP A 228 7.16 -2.51 -14.40
CA ASP A 228 8.51 -3.10 -14.35
C ASP A 228 9.30 -2.59 -13.13
N GLN A 229 9.21 -3.32 -12.02
CA GLN A 229 9.94 -3.04 -10.77
C GLN A 229 11.46 -3.12 -10.92
N PHE A 230 11.97 -3.73 -11.98
CA PHE A 230 13.41 -3.93 -12.18
C PHE A 230 14.13 -2.72 -12.76
N ARG A 231 13.41 -1.62 -13.08
CA ARG A 231 14.05 -0.38 -13.54
C ARG A 231 14.77 0.32 -12.39
N ILE A 232 16.06 0.62 -12.54
CA ILE A 232 16.84 1.33 -11.51
C ILE A 232 16.29 2.76 -11.27
N ASN A 233 15.83 3.43 -12.33
CA ASN A 233 15.29 4.78 -12.23
C ASN A 233 13.86 4.76 -11.65
N ARG A 234 13.74 5.14 -10.38
CA ARG A 234 12.46 5.20 -9.63
C ARG A 234 11.46 6.17 -10.25
N ASN A 235 11.92 7.34 -10.71
CA ASN A 235 11.04 8.31 -11.38
C ASN A 235 10.46 7.74 -12.67
N SER A 236 11.22 6.87 -13.36
CA SER A 236 10.71 6.19 -14.54
C SER A 236 9.64 5.14 -14.20
N GLN A 237 9.70 4.51 -13.03
CA GLN A 237 8.65 3.60 -12.56
C GLN A 237 7.35 4.37 -12.27
N VAL A 238 7.43 5.43 -11.46
CA VAL A 238 6.27 6.28 -11.12
C VAL A 238 5.62 6.86 -12.38
N ARG A 239 6.44 7.35 -13.31
CA ARG A 239 5.97 7.87 -14.60
C ARG A 239 5.30 6.79 -15.44
N ALA A 240 5.85 5.58 -15.50
CA ALA A 240 5.26 4.48 -16.25
C ALA A 240 3.86 4.11 -15.72
N VAL A 241 3.68 4.09 -14.39
CA VAL A 241 2.36 3.88 -13.77
C VAL A 241 1.40 5.00 -14.17
N ALA A 242 1.79 6.26 -14.03
CA ALA A 242 0.93 7.40 -14.41
C ALA A 242 0.57 7.42 -15.91
N GLU A 243 1.51 7.06 -16.79
CA GLU A 243 1.28 6.94 -18.24
C GLU A 243 0.32 5.80 -18.58
N ALA A 244 0.46 4.65 -17.91
CA ALA A 244 -0.43 3.50 -18.10
C ALA A 244 -1.88 3.84 -17.73
N VAL A 245 -2.07 4.51 -16.59
CA VAL A 245 -3.37 5.02 -16.16
C VAL A 245 -3.97 5.98 -17.17
N THR A 246 -3.19 6.97 -17.58
CA THR A 246 -3.69 8.03 -18.48
C THR A 246 -4.12 7.44 -19.80
N ARG A 247 -3.36 6.45 -20.30
CA ARG A 247 -3.67 5.71 -21.51
C ARG A 247 -4.97 4.92 -21.35
N ASP A 248 -5.09 4.11 -20.30
CA ASP A 248 -6.29 3.31 -20.01
C ASP A 248 -7.55 4.19 -19.92
N ARG A 249 -7.48 5.31 -19.19
CA ARG A 249 -8.61 6.25 -19.07
C ARG A 249 -8.97 6.90 -20.39
N ARG A 250 -7.99 7.18 -21.24
CA ARG A 250 -8.23 7.74 -22.58
C ARG A 250 -8.90 6.73 -23.49
N GLU A 251 -8.39 5.50 -23.52
CA GLU A 251 -8.95 4.40 -24.32
C GLU A 251 -10.40 4.08 -23.92
N ALA A 252 -10.69 4.09 -22.62
CA ALA A 252 -12.06 3.90 -22.12
C ALA A 252 -13.03 5.01 -22.58
N VAL A 253 -12.56 6.27 -22.59
CA VAL A 253 -13.37 7.41 -23.08
C VAL A 253 -13.59 7.32 -24.59
N GLU A 254 -12.55 6.95 -25.35
CA GLU A 254 -12.65 6.75 -26.80
C GLU A 254 -13.63 5.61 -27.13
N ALA A 255 -13.54 4.47 -26.43
CA ALA A 255 -14.45 3.33 -26.60
C ALA A 255 -15.91 3.68 -26.28
N ALA A 256 -16.16 4.41 -25.18
CA ALA A 256 -17.51 4.86 -24.81
C ALA A 256 -18.10 5.86 -25.81
N ALA A 257 -17.27 6.61 -26.54
CA ALA A 257 -17.71 7.52 -27.60
C ALA A 257 -18.03 6.80 -28.92
N GLU A 258 -17.47 5.60 -29.14
CA GLU A 258 -17.69 4.77 -30.32
C GLU A 258 -18.91 3.83 -30.19
N GLU A 259 -19.44 3.60 -28.99
CA GLU A 259 -20.69 2.86 -28.79
C GLU A 259 -21.91 3.67 -29.29
N PRO A 260 -22.63 3.20 -30.33
CA PRO A 260 -23.84 3.89 -30.79
C PRO A 260 -24.92 3.85 -29.70
N PRO A 261 -25.75 4.90 -29.55
CA PRO A 261 -26.79 4.92 -28.53
C PRO A 261 -27.71 3.72 -28.72
N ALA A 262 -27.87 2.93 -27.65
CA ALA A 262 -28.80 1.82 -27.61
C ALA A 262 -30.17 2.31 -28.08
N GLY A 263 -30.66 1.71 -29.18
CA GLY A 263 -31.88 2.12 -29.87
C GLY A 263 -33.09 2.17 -28.95
N ARG A 264 -33.94 3.17 -29.22
CA ARG A 264 -35.24 3.47 -28.59
C ARG A 264 -36.13 2.26 -28.36
#